data_AF-A0A2G5E1Q0-F1
#
_entry.id   AF-A0A2G5E1Q0-F1
#
_cell.length_a   1.000
_cell.length_b   1.000
_cell.length_c   1.000
_cell.angle_alpha   90.00
_cell.angle_beta   90.00
_cell.angle_gamma   90.00
#
_symmetry.space_group_name_H-M   'P 1'
#
loop_
_entity.id
_entity.type
_entity.pdbx_description
1 polymer ?
#
loop_
_entity_poly.entity_id
_entity_poly.type
_entity_poly.pdbx_seq_one_letter_code
_entity_poly.pdbx_strand_id
1 'polypeptide(L)'
;MLETGLIVGGWDKYEGGKIYAVPLGGTILEQPFAIGGSGSSYLYGFFDQAWKEGMTKDEAEKLVVKAVSLAIARDGASGGVVWTVIINSEGVTRNFYPGDSLPLWYDEMEACNSLLDVLPPGGPEAMSI
;
A
#
# COMPACT_ATOMS: atom_id res chain seq x y z
N MET A 1 19.26 16.99 -10.45
CA MET A 1 19.56 15.58 -10.71
C MET A 1 18.23 14.84 -10.67
N LEU A 2 17.95 13.92 -11.59
CA LEU A 2 16.68 13.19 -11.63
C LEU A 2 16.79 11.96 -10.71
N GLU A 3 15.91 11.86 -9.72
CA GLU A 3 15.77 10.67 -8.88
C GLU A 3 14.40 10.06 -9.19
N THR A 4 14.38 8.91 -9.87
CA THR A 4 13.13 8.27 -10.28
C THR A 4 13.26 6.75 -10.20
N GLY A 5 12.45 6.13 -9.34
CA GLY A 5 12.19 4.70 -9.37
C GLY A 5 10.85 4.45 -10.03
N LEU A 6 10.76 3.47 -10.92
CA LEU A 6 9.54 3.09 -11.62
C LEU A 6 9.19 1.65 -11.33
N ILE A 7 7.89 1.37 -11.31
CA ILE A 7 7.34 0.03 -11.36
C ILE A 7 6.48 -0.02 -12.62
N VAL A 8 6.78 -0.95 -13.51
CA VAL A 8 6.06 -1.15 -14.77
C VAL A 8 5.35 -2.50 -14.68
N GLY A 9 4.04 -2.46 -14.56
CA GLY A 9 3.18 -3.65 -14.58
C GLY A 9 2.29 -3.64 -15.82
N GLY A 10 2.05 -4.81 -16.40
CA GLY A 10 1.18 -4.95 -17.56
C GLY A 10 0.74 -6.38 -17.80
N TRP A 11 -0.15 -6.55 -18.76
CA TRP A 11 -0.58 -7.84 -19.26
C TRP A 11 -0.48 -7.86 -20.77
N ASP A 12 0.03 -8.96 -21.33
CA ASP A 12 -0.02 -9.24 -22.75
C ASP A 12 -0.47 -10.68 -23.04
N LYS A 13 -0.83 -10.94 -24.29
CA LYS A 13 -1.41 -12.21 -24.73
C LYS A 13 -0.39 -13.36 -24.89
N TYR A 14 0.90 -13.06 -24.87
CA TYR A 14 1.97 -14.05 -25.07
C TYR A 14 2.62 -14.44 -23.74
N GLU A 15 2.96 -13.46 -22.89
CA GLU A 15 3.69 -13.68 -21.63
C GLU A 15 2.80 -13.53 -20.39
N GLY A 16 1.56 -13.06 -20.56
CA GLY A 16 0.62 -12.86 -19.46
C GLY A 16 0.93 -11.61 -18.65
N GLY A 17 0.69 -11.67 -17.35
CA GLY A 17 0.96 -10.56 -16.43
C GLY A 17 2.44 -10.49 -16.05
N LYS A 18 3.08 -9.34 -16.27
CA LYS A 18 4.49 -9.12 -15.95
C LYS A 18 4.69 -7.83 -15.16
N ILE A 19 5.67 -7.85 -14.25
CA ILE A 19 6.06 -6.71 -13.41
C ILE A 19 7.56 -6.51 -13.52
N TYR A 20 7.97 -5.29 -13.81
CA TYR A 20 9.36 -4.85 -13.90
C TYR A 20 9.62 -3.73 -12.89
N ALA A 21 10.62 -3.92 -12.04
CA ALA A 21 11.15 -2.89 -11.17
C ALA A 21 12.32 -2.17 -11.85
N VAL A 22 12.26 -0.85 -11.88
CA VAL A 22 13.32 0.03 -12.37
C VAL A 22 13.77 0.93 -11.22
N PRO A 23 14.73 0.50 -10.38
CA PRO A 23 15.24 1.31 -9.28
C PRO A 23 16.08 2.49 -9.80
N LEU A 24 16.51 3.36 -8.88
CA LEU A 24 17.31 4.57 -9.19
C LEU A 24 18.59 4.29 -10.00
N GLY A 25 19.12 3.07 -9.94
CA GLY A 25 20.27 2.64 -10.73
C GLY A 25 19.98 2.38 -12.22
N GLY A 26 18.73 2.44 -12.65
CA GLY A 26 18.33 2.26 -14.05
C GLY A 26 18.37 0.82 -14.56
N THR A 27 18.57 -0.16 -13.69
CA THR A 27 18.44 -1.58 -14.03
C THR A 27 16.98 -1.95 -14.26
N ILE A 28 16.72 -2.98 -15.06
CA ILE A 28 15.37 -3.50 -15.30
C ILE A 28 15.33 -4.92 -14.75
N LEU A 29 14.49 -5.14 -13.73
CA LEU A 29 14.39 -6.43 -13.05
C LEU A 29 12.96 -6.95 -13.15
N GLU A 30 12.77 -8.10 -13.77
CA GLU A 30 11.49 -8.84 -13.72
C GLU A 30 11.33 -9.45 -12.32
N GLN A 31 10.20 -9.17 -11.67
CA GLN A 31 9.92 -9.65 -10.31
C GLN A 31 8.47 -10.14 -10.19
N PRO A 32 8.19 -11.11 -9.31
CA PRO A 32 6.82 -11.56 -9.05
C PRO A 32 5.93 -10.48 -8.42
N PHE A 33 6.54 -9.54 -7.69
CA PHE A 33 5.94 -8.31 -7.19
C PHE A 33 7.03 -7.25 -7.04
N ALA A 34 6.64 -5.97 -7.02
CA ALA A 34 7.56 -4.87 -6.78
C ALA A 34 6.93 -3.86 -5.80
N ILE A 35 7.75 -3.33 -4.89
CA ILE A 35 7.38 -2.26 -3.96
C ILE A 35 8.41 -1.14 -4.06
N GLY A 36 7.97 0.11 -3.95
CA GLY A 36 8.82 1.29 -4.14
C GLY A 36 8.27 2.52 -3.43
N GLY A 37 9.08 3.59 -3.40
CA GLY A 37 8.80 4.81 -2.64
C GLY A 37 9.24 4.74 -1.17
N SER A 38 9.05 5.83 -0.42
CA SER A 38 9.44 5.96 1.00
C SER A 38 8.76 4.93 1.90
N GLY A 39 7.50 4.57 1.59
CA GLY A 39 6.73 3.60 2.35
C GLY A 39 7.12 2.13 2.13
N SER A 40 7.95 1.83 1.12
CA SER A 40 8.32 0.45 0.78
C SER A 40 9.09 -0.28 1.88
N SER A 41 9.90 0.44 2.66
CA SER A 41 10.69 -0.13 3.76
C SER A 41 9.83 -0.84 4.82
N TYR A 42 8.59 -0.38 5.04
CA TYR A 42 7.65 -0.99 5.99
C TYR A 42 6.98 -2.26 5.45
N LEU A 43 7.07 -2.50 4.15
CA LEU A 43 6.29 -3.54 3.47
C LEU A 43 7.07 -4.83 3.22
N TYR A 44 8.41 -4.81 3.16
CA TYR A 44 9.20 -6.02 2.87
C TYR A 44 8.83 -7.21 3.78
N GLY A 45 8.89 -7.03 5.10
CA GLY A 45 8.54 -8.10 6.05
C GLY A 45 7.06 -8.52 6.00
N PHE A 46 6.17 -7.62 5.59
CA PHE A 46 4.76 -7.94 5.37
C PHE A 46 4.56 -8.81 4.12
N PHE A 47 5.19 -8.43 2.99
CA PHE A 47 5.10 -9.19 1.75
C PHE A 47 5.76 -10.56 1.85
N ASP A 48 6.86 -10.69 2.59
CA ASP A 48 7.51 -12.00 2.81
C ASP A 48 6.57 -13.04 3.44
N GLN A 49 5.59 -12.59 4.24
CA GLN A 49 4.60 -13.48 4.87
C GLN A 49 3.29 -13.56 4.09
N ALA A 50 2.85 -12.44 3.55
CA ALA A 50 1.51 -12.29 3.00
C ALA A 50 1.43 -12.69 1.52
N TRP A 51 2.49 -12.45 0.73
CA TRP A 51 2.50 -12.76 -0.70
C TRP A 51 2.62 -14.27 -0.94
N LYS A 52 1.88 -14.76 -1.92
CA LYS A 52 1.87 -16.16 -2.35
C LYS A 52 1.69 -16.23 -3.85
N GLU A 53 2.34 -17.21 -4.46
CA GLU A 53 2.14 -17.48 -5.88
C GLU A 53 0.71 -18.01 -6.13
N GLY A 54 0.11 -17.60 -7.25
CA GLY A 54 -1.22 -18.08 -7.66
C GLY A 54 -2.40 -17.48 -6.89
N MET A 55 -2.23 -16.33 -6.23
CA MET A 55 -3.35 -15.60 -5.63
C MET A 55 -4.45 -15.29 -6.64
N THR A 56 -5.69 -15.38 -6.20
CA THR A 56 -6.84 -14.91 -6.99
C THR A 56 -6.81 -13.39 -7.13
N LYS A 57 -7.54 -12.86 -8.13
CA LYS A 57 -7.70 -11.41 -8.35
C LYS A 57 -8.10 -10.67 -7.06
N ASP A 58 -9.09 -11.20 -6.35
CA ASP A 58 -9.64 -10.58 -5.15
C ASP A 58 -8.68 -10.64 -3.96
N GLU A 59 -7.91 -11.72 -3.83
CA GLU A 59 -6.87 -11.84 -2.80
C GLU A 59 -5.71 -10.89 -3.06
N ALA A 60 -5.25 -10.79 -4.32
CA ALA A 60 -4.20 -9.87 -4.72
C ALA A 60 -4.63 -8.42 -4.50
N GLU A 61 -5.86 -8.06 -4.85
CA GLU A 61 -6.39 -6.73 -4.60
C GLU A 61 -6.44 -6.40 -3.10
N LYS A 62 -6.99 -7.30 -2.28
CA LYS A 62 -7.03 -7.12 -0.82
C LYS A 62 -5.62 -6.98 -0.23
N LEU A 63 -4.66 -7.76 -0.72
CA LEU A 63 -3.26 -7.67 -0.30
C LEU A 63 -2.67 -6.31 -0.62
N VAL A 64 -2.87 -5.79 -1.84
CA VAL A 64 -2.36 -4.48 -2.27
C VAL A 64 -3.00 -3.36 -1.47
N VAL A 65 -4.33 -3.36 -1.28
CA VAL A 65 -5.02 -2.34 -0.47
C VAL A 65 -4.50 -2.35 0.96
N LYS A 66 -4.33 -3.54 1.55
CA LYS A 66 -3.77 -3.73 2.89
C LYS A 66 -2.33 -3.22 2.98
N ALA A 67 -1.48 -3.55 2.00
CA ALA A 67 -0.10 -3.10 1.94
C ALA A 67 0.01 -1.58 1.89
N VAL A 68 -0.73 -0.92 0.99
CA VAL A 68 -0.66 0.55 0.88
C VAL A 68 -1.23 1.22 2.14
N SER A 69 -2.26 0.65 2.75
CA SER A 69 -2.79 1.14 4.03
C SER A 69 -1.74 1.06 5.16
N LEU A 70 -0.97 -0.03 5.24
CA LEU A 70 0.14 -0.18 6.19
C LEU A 70 1.24 0.86 5.95
N ALA A 71 1.58 1.12 4.69
CA ALA A 71 2.56 2.13 4.33
C ALA A 71 2.07 3.54 4.71
N ILE A 72 0.83 3.90 4.38
CA ILE A 72 0.21 5.19 4.76
C ILE A 72 0.20 5.39 6.28
N ALA A 73 -0.05 4.33 7.06
CA ALA A 73 -0.10 4.43 8.52
C ALA A 73 1.27 4.70 9.18
N ARG A 74 2.38 4.38 8.51
CA ARG A 74 3.75 4.47 9.09
C ARG A 74 4.65 5.48 8.40
N ASP A 75 4.46 5.70 7.11
CA ASP A 75 5.26 6.64 6.33
C ASP A 75 4.59 8.01 6.25
N GLY A 76 5.16 9.00 6.93
CA GLY A 76 4.63 10.36 6.93
C GLY A 76 4.69 11.07 5.57
N ALA A 77 5.46 10.54 4.61
CA ALA A 77 5.47 11.03 3.23
C ALA A 77 4.36 10.40 2.36
N SER A 78 3.76 9.30 2.82
CA SER A 78 2.64 8.62 2.16
C SER A 78 1.31 9.01 2.81
N GLY A 79 0.22 9.07 2.04
CA GLY A 79 -1.09 9.44 2.60
C GLY A 79 -2.22 9.56 1.59
N GLY A 80 -3.40 9.89 2.10
CA GLY A 80 -4.58 10.21 1.30
C GLY A 80 -5.45 9.00 1.00
N VAL A 81 -5.37 8.49 -0.23
CA VAL A 81 -6.31 7.48 -0.77
C VAL A 81 -5.53 6.34 -1.43
N VAL A 82 -6.17 5.18 -1.59
CA VAL A 82 -5.58 4.06 -2.33
C VAL A 82 -6.28 3.92 -3.67
N TRP A 83 -5.52 4.02 -4.75
CA TRP A 83 -5.99 3.72 -6.11
C TRP A 83 -5.38 2.40 -6.57
N THR A 84 -6.21 1.50 -7.04
CA THR A 84 -5.74 0.25 -7.63
C THR A 84 -6.19 0.15 -9.08
N VAL A 85 -5.36 -0.48 -9.88
CA VAL A 85 -5.64 -0.79 -11.28
C VAL A 85 -5.31 -2.24 -11.51
N ILE A 86 -6.29 -3.01 -11.94
CA ILE A 86 -6.15 -4.43 -12.28
C ILE A 86 -6.11 -4.53 -13.80
N ILE A 87 -5.04 -5.13 -14.32
CA ILE A 87 -4.81 -5.31 -15.75
C ILE A 87 -4.73 -6.81 -16.00
N ASN A 88 -5.65 -7.35 -16.81
CA ASN A 88 -5.70 -8.77 -17.16
C ASN A 88 -6.24 -8.95 -18.60
N SER A 89 -6.49 -10.19 -19.00
CA SER A 89 -7.05 -10.53 -20.32
C SER A 89 -8.45 -9.95 -20.59
N GLU A 90 -9.21 -9.63 -19.54
CA GLU A 90 -10.57 -9.07 -19.63
C GLU A 90 -10.54 -7.54 -19.81
N GLY A 91 -9.42 -6.91 -19.50
CA GLY A 91 -9.20 -5.48 -19.67
C GLY A 91 -8.62 -4.81 -18.42
N VAL A 92 -9.03 -3.55 -18.20
CA VAL A 92 -8.52 -2.69 -17.13
C VAL A 92 -9.66 -2.33 -16.18
N THR A 93 -9.55 -2.74 -14.92
CA THR A 93 -10.47 -2.32 -13.83
C THR A 93 -9.76 -1.32 -12.93
N ARG A 94 -10.45 -0.26 -12.52
CA ARG A 94 -9.90 0.77 -11.62
C ARG A 94 -10.78 0.90 -10.40
N ASN A 95 -10.18 0.80 -9.22
CA ASN A 95 -10.90 0.92 -7.95
C ASN A 95 -10.31 2.06 -7.12
N PHE A 96 -11.20 2.75 -6.42
CA PHE A 96 -10.89 3.90 -5.57
C PHE A 96 -11.27 3.57 -4.13
N TYR A 97 -10.32 3.69 -3.22
CA TYR A 97 -10.52 3.47 -1.79
C TYR A 97 -10.27 4.80 -1.05
N PRO A 98 -11.32 5.45 -0.52
CA PRO A 98 -11.18 6.63 0.31
C PRO A 98 -10.33 6.35 1.54
N GLY A 99 -9.52 7.32 1.99
CA GLY A 99 -8.67 7.20 3.18
C GLY A 99 -9.44 6.77 4.43
N ASP A 100 -10.64 7.31 4.61
CA ASP A 100 -11.54 7.03 5.74
C ASP A 100 -12.05 5.57 5.76
N SER A 101 -11.97 4.86 4.64
CA SER A 101 -12.35 3.45 4.54
C SER A 101 -11.18 2.49 4.70
N LEU A 102 -9.95 3.01 4.80
CA LEU A 102 -8.76 2.21 4.94
C LEU A 102 -8.57 1.79 6.40
N PRO A 103 -8.23 0.53 6.67
CA PRO A 103 -7.92 0.10 8.02
C PRO A 103 -6.64 0.82 8.51
N LEU A 104 -6.81 1.71 9.49
CA LEU A 104 -5.72 2.38 10.20
C LEU A 104 -5.22 1.44 11.30
N TRP A 105 -3.94 1.05 11.27
CA TRP A 105 -3.41 0.08 12.23
C TRP A 105 -2.78 0.70 13.48
N TYR A 106 -3.31 0.28 14.64
CA TYR A 106 -2.49 -0.42 15.65
C TYR A 106 -3.21 -1.67 16.21
N ASP A 107 -4.54 -1.73 16.16
CA ASP A 107 -5.43 -2.91 16.11
C ASP A 107 -6.87 -2.35 16.16
N GLU A 108 -7.78 -2.77 15.26
CA GLU A 108 -9.24 -2.44 15.27
C GLU A 108 -9.66 -1.06 15.85
N MET A 109 -9.29 0.04 15.20
CA MET A 109 -9.95 1.33 15.47
C MET A 109 -10.90 1.68 14.33
N GLU A 110 -12.14 2.05 14.67
CA GLU A 110 -13.06 2.64 13.70
C GLU A 110 -12.48 3.94 13.16
N ALA A 111 -12.71 4.21 11.87
CA ALA A 111 -12.29 5.45 11.25
C ALA A 111 -12.93 6.64 11.98
N CYS A 112 -12.11 7.47 12.60
CA CYS A 112 -12.54 8.70 13.24
C CYS A 112 -12.22 9.90 12.35
N ASN A 113 -13.11 10.89 12.33
CA ASN A 113 -12.92 12.13 11.58
C ASN A 113 -11.83 13.02 12.20
N SER A 114 -11.51 12.82 13.49
CA SER A 114 -10.52 13.61 14.22
C SER A 114 -9.80 12.77 15.28
N LEU A 115 -8.51 13.05 15.50
CA LEU A 115 -7.74 12.51 16.63
C LEU A 115 -8.31 12.93 17.99
N LEU A 116 -9.06 14.04 18.05
CA LEU A 116 -9.73 14.49 19.27
C LEU A 116 -10.85 13.55 19.70
N ASP A 117 -11.42 12.78 18.76
CA ASP A 117 -12.52 11.86 19.03
C ASP A 117 -12.04 10.60 19.80
N VAL A 118 -10.73 10.38 19.83
CA VAL A 118 -10.08 9.23 20.49
C VAL A 118 -9.54 9.60 21.88
N LEU A 119 -9.39 10.89 22.18
CA LEU A 119 -8.84 11.34 23.45
C LEU A 119 -9.93 11.28 24.55
N PRO A 120 -9.62 10.74 25.74
CA PRO A 120 -10.56 10.79 26.86
C PRO A 120 -10.85 12.26 27.21
N PRO A 121 -12.11 12.61 27.53
CA PRO A 121 -12.47 13.95 27.96
C PRO A 121 -11.91 14.17 29.37
N GLY A 122 -10.67 14.62 29.45
CA GLY A 122 -9.95 14.84 30.70
C GLY A 122 -8.54 14.28 30.62
N GLY A 123 -7.58 15.13 30.25
CA GLY A 123 -6.19 14.86 30.55
C GLY A 123 -5.99 14.76 32.08
N PRO A 124 -5.00 14.01 32.57
CA PRO A 124 -4.72 13.97 33.99
C PRO A 124 -4.45 15.40 34.47
N GLU A 125 -5.13 15.81 35.56
CA GLU A 125 -4.82 17.06 36.24
C GLU A 125 -3.30 17.12 36.43
N ALA A 126 -2.71 18.25 36.02
CA ALA A 126 -1.30 18.50 36.17
C ALA A 126 -0.90 18.16 37.63
N MET A 127 0.00 17.19 37.78
CA MET A 127 0.53 16.84 39.10
C MET A 127 1.04 18.11 39.76
N SER A 128 0.39 18.52 40.86
CA SER A 128 0.89 19.58 41.70
C SER A 128 2.15 19.09 42.40
N ILE A 129 3.31 19.59 41.95
CA ILE A 129 4.52 19.68 42.76
C ILE A 129 4.91 21.16 42.88
#